data_AF-A0A9E5Q8M2-F1
#
_entry.id   AF-A0A9E5Q8M2-F1
#
_cell.length_a   1.000
_cell.length_b   1.000
_cell.length_c   1.000
_cell.angle_alpha   90.00
_cell.angle_beta   90.00
_cell.angle_gamma   90.00
#
_symmetry.space_group_name_H-M   'P 1'
#
loop_
_entity.id
_entity.type
_entity.pdbx_description
1 polymer ?
#
loop_
_entity_poly.entity_id
_entity_poly.type
_entity_poly.pdbx_seq_one_letter_code
_entity_poly.pdbx_strand_id
1 'polypeptide(L)' 'MRTAIVFGNNDGFTTGLAQLVSSIPTFFFVPGDGENLLQPLWVEDLATCLVWGLNDERTFNQMFEIGGPEYLTFNQVVQT' A
#
# COMPACT_ATOMS: atom_id res chain seq x y z
N MET A 1 -15.04 -3.96 1.43
CA MET A 1 -14.03 -2.89 1.56
C MET A 1 -13.19 -2.85 0.29
N ARG A 2 -12.78 -1.68 -0.13
CA ARG A 2 -11.82 -1.46 -1.22
C ARG A 2 -10.58 -0.83 -0.59
N THR A 3 -9.42 -1.43 -0.80
CA THR A 3 -8.19 -0.98 -0.17
C THR A 3 -7.29 -0.30 -1.16
N ALA A 4 -6.46 0.63 -0.67
CA ALA A 4 -5.25 1.04 -1.34
C ALA A 4 -4.22 -0.10 -1.38
N ILE A 5 -3.00 0.19 -1.85
CA ILE A 5 -1.88 -0.76 -1.83
C ILE A 5 -1.61 -1.14 -0.37
N VAL A 6 -1.63 -2.44 -0.09
CA VAL A 6 -1.34 -2.97 1.24
C VAL A 6 0.12 -3.42 1.28
N PHE A 7 0.84 -3.02 2.32
CA PHE A 7 2.24 -3.40 2.53
C PHE A 7 2.44 -4.04 3.91
N GLY A 8 3.51 -4.82 4.04
CA GLY A 8 3.68 -5.78 5.13
C GLY A 8 4.95 -6.59 4.98
N ASN A 9 5.28 -7.37 6.02
CA ASN A 9 6.37 -8.32 5.90
C ASN A 9 6.08 -9.34 4.79
N ASN A 10 6.96 -9.45 3.79
CA ASN A 10 6.80 -10.28 2.59
C ASN A 10 5.57 -9.91 1.71
N ASP A 11 5.18 -8.63 1.67
CA ASP A 11 4.10 -8.19 0.78
C ASP A 11 4.50 -8.25 -0.70
N GLY A 12 3.52 -8.34 -1.60
CA GLY A 12 3.78 -8.51 -3.03
C GLY A 12 4.26 -7.25 -3.76
N PHE A 13 4.05 -6.06 -3.19
CA PHE A 13 4.40 -4.78 -3.81
C PHE A 13 5.82 -4.35 -3.40
N THR A 14 6.04 -4.09 -2.12
CA THR A 14 7.31 -3.59 -1.57
C THR A 14 8.40 -4.65 -1.68
N THR A 15 8.11 -5.91 -1.41
CA THR A 15 9.12 -6.99 -1.57
C THR A 15 9.51 -7.14 -3.04
N GLY A 16 8.54 -7.07 -3.96
CA GLY A 16 8.80 -7.12 -5.40
C GLY A 16 9.62 -5.93 -5.88
N LEU A 17 9.29 -4.72 -5.41
CA LEU A 17 10.06 -3.51 -5.70
C LEU A 17 11.49 -3.62 -5.15
N ALA A 18 11.67 -4.06 -3.90
CA ALA A 18 12.99 -4.24 -3.30
C ALA A 18 13.84 -5.25 -4.09
N GLN A 19 13.25 -6.37 -4.52
CA GLN A 19 13.91 -7.35 -5.39
C GLN A 19 14.33 -6.72 -6.73
N LEU A 20 13.45 -5.97 -7.37
CA LEU A 20 13.75 -5.28 -8.63
C LEU A 20 14.90 -4.27 -8.47
N VAL A 21 14.82 -3.39 -7.47
CA VAL A 21 15.86 -2.40 -7.16
C VAL A 21 17.20 -3.09 -6.86
N SER A 22 17.19 -4.15 -6.04
CA SER A 22 18.42 -4.88 -5.69
C SER A 22 19.05 -5.63 -6.87
N SER A 23 18.26 -5.99 -7.89
CA SER A 23 18.74 -6.73 -9.06
C SER A 23 19.44 -5.85 -10.11
N ILE A 24 19.24 -4.52 -10.08
CA ILE A 24 19.79 -3.59 -11.08
C ILE A 24 20.62 -2.50 -10.37
N PRO A 25 21.96 -2.66 -10.26
CA PRO A 25 22.79 -1.79 -9.44
C PRO A 25 23.05 -0.38 -10.01
N THR A 26 22.66 -0.11 -11.26
CA THR A 26 23.08 1.11 -11.98
C THR A 26 21.96 2.13 -12.19
N PHE A 27 20.75 1.67 -12.51
CA PHE A 27 19.61 2.55 -12.76
C PHE A 27 18.32 1.80 -12.46
N PHE A 28 17.32 2.52 -11.93
CA PHE A 28 15.98 1.98 -11.69
C PHE A 28 14.98 2.71 -12.58
N PHE A 29 14.15 1.96 -13.30
CA PHE A 29 13.12 2.55 -14.15
C PHE A 29 11.92 2.95 -13.30
N VAL A 30 11.70 4.26 -13.18
CA VAL A 30 10.53 4.82 -12.54
C VAL A 30 9.41 4.97 -13.58
N PRO A 31 8.18 4.49 -13.31
CA PRO A 31 7.04 4.72 -14.18
C PRO A 31 6.69 6.22 -14.27
N GLY A 32 6.75 6.79 -15.47
CA GLY A 32 6.46 8.21 -15.70
C GLY A 32 7.53 9.12 -15.08
N ASP A 33 7.10 10.16 -14.35
CA ASP A 33 7.95 11.07 -13.59
C ASP A 33 8.13 10.65 -12.12
N GLY A 34 7.42 9.60 -11.68
CA GLY A 34 7.45 9.11 -10.30
C GLY A 34 6.62 9.93 -9.32
N GLU A 35 5.85 10.91 -9.80
CA GLU A 35 4.99 11.78 -8.97
C GLU A 35 3.59 11.19 -8.73
N ASN A 36 3.36 9.97 -9.21
CA ASN A 36 2.14 9.22 -8.92
C ASN A 36 2.00 8.99 -7.42
N LEU A 37 0.90 9.48 -6.85
CA LEU A 37 0.60 9.32 -5.43
C LEU A 37 0.08 7.92 -5.14
N LEU A 38 0.66 7.33 -4.10
CA LEU A 38 0.29 6.07 -3.47
C LEU A 38 -0.21 6.37 -2.06
N GLN A 39 -1.12 5.56 -1.56
CA GLN A 39 -1.64 5.67 -0.20
C GLN A 39 -1.44 4.35 0.56
N PRO A 40 -0.19 3.98 0.86
CA PRO A 40 0.16 2.64 1.35
C PRO A 40 -0.47 2.37 2.72
N LEU A 41 -1.24 1.27 2.81
CA LEU A 41 -1.94 0.83 4.01
C LEU A 41 -1.18 -0.33 4.67
N TRP A 42 -0.92 -0.22 5.97
CA TRP A 42 -0.29 -1.29 6.73
C TRP A 42 -1.23 -2.49 6.90
N VAL A 43 -0.72 -3.72 6.77
CA VAL A 43 -1.56 -4.93 6.75
C VAL A 43 -2.28 -5.18 8.08
N GLU A 44 -1.66 -4.88 9.23
CA GLU A 44 -2.27 -5.03 10.54
C GLU A 44 -3.35 -3.97 10.81
N ASP A 45 -3.22 -2.78 10.22
CA ASP A 45 -4.26 -1.75 10.29
C ASP A 45 -5.50 -2.19 9.49
N LEU A 46 -5.30 -2.75 8.30
CA LEU A 46 -6.38 -3.35 7.51
C LEU A 46 -7.05 -4.50 8.28
N ALA A 47 -6.27 -5.39 8.89
CA ALA A 47 -6.81 -6.48 9.70
C ALA A 47 -7.69 -5.95 10.85
N THR A 48 -7.22 -4.88 11.51
CA THR A 48 -7.98 -4.20 12.58
C THR A 48 -9.29 -3.62 12.04
N CYS A 49 -9.27 -2.91 10.91
CA CYS A 49 -10.46 -2.38 10.28
C CYS A 49 -11.48 -3.47 9.91
N LEU A 50 -11.01 -4.61 9.40
CA LEU A 50 -11.87 -5.75 9.07
C LEU A 50 -12.56 -6.31 10.32
N VAL A 51 -11.80 -6.53 11.40
CA VAL A 51 -12.35 -7.03 12.68
C VAL A 51 -13.37 -6.04 13.25
N TRP A 52 -13.11 -4.74 13.18
CA TRP A 52 -14.07 -3.72 13.62
C TRP A 52 -15.33 -3.71 12.77
N GLY A 53 -15.19 -3.79 11.45
CA GLY A 53 -16.33 -3.85 10.54
C GLY A 53 -17.24 -5.05 10.81
N LEU A 54 -16.67 -6.23 11.06
CA LEU A 54 -17.46 -7.43 11.39
C LEU A 54 -18.32 -7.27 12.65
N ASN A 55 -17.93 -6.40 13.58
CA ASN A 55 -18.65 -6.16 14.83
C ASN A 55 -19.60 -4.95 14.77
N ASP A 56 -19.74 -4.29 13.62
CA ASP A 56 -20.54 -3.09 13.46
C ASP A 56 -21.61 -3.27 12.38
N GLU A 57 -22.87 -3.38 12.81
CA GLU A 57 -24.04 -3.53 11.93
C GLU A 57 -24.15 -2.40 10.88
N ARG A 58 -23.62 -1.21 11.17
CA ARG A 58 -23.63 -0.07 10.23
C ARG A 58 -22.77 -0.33 9.00
N THR A 59 -21.86 -1.30 9.06
CA THR A 59 -21.00 -1.66 7.93
C THR A 59 -21.62 -2.71 7.01
N PHE A 60 -22.76 -3.29 7.40
CA PHE A 60 -23.43 -4.32 6.63
C PHE A 60 -23.88 -3.80 5.25
N ASN A 61 -23.52 -4.55 4.21
CA ASN A 61 -23.81 -4.20 2.81
C ASN A 61 -23.29 -2.81 2.38
N GLN A 62 -22.23 -2.31 3.04
CA GLN A 62 -21.58 -1.05 2.69
C GLN A 62 -20.22 -1.29 2.02
N MET A 63 -19.82 -0.37 1.13
CA MET A 63 -18.49 -0.33 0.54
C MET A 63 -17.71 0.84 1.14
N PHE A 64 -16.69 0.54 1.94
CA PHE A 64 -15.73 1.53 2.45
C PHE A 64 -14.44 1.47 1.65
N GLU A 65 -13.90 2.64 1.33
CA GLU A 65 -12.56 2.81 0.80
C GLU A 65 -11.59 3.07 1.95
N ILE A 66 -10.53 2.29 2.04
CA ILE A 66 -9.55 2.34 3.14
C ILE A 66 -8.17 2.51 2.54
N GLY A 67 -7.50 3.58 2.93
CA GLY A 67 -6.12 3.86 2.57
C GLY A 67 -5.27 4.13 3.82
N GLY A 68 -3.96 4.16 3.62
CA GLY A 68 -3.02 4.52 4.67
C GLY A 68 -3.13 5.97 5.14
N PRO A 69 -2.44 6.29 6.25
CA PRO A 69 -2.44 7.64 6.83
C PRO A 69 -1.71 8.68 5.98
N GLU A 70 -0.83 8.24 5.08
CA GLU A 70 0.07 9.11 4.32
C GLU A 70 -0.11 8.92 2.81
N TYR A 71 0.05 10.03 2.07
CA TYR A 71 0.17 10.03 0.63
C TYR A 71 1.65 10.18 0.27
N LEU A 72 2.19 9.18 -0.42
CA LEU A 72 3.59 9.14 -0.83
C LEU A 72 3.66 9.13 -2.35
N THR A 73 4.56 9.91 -2.95
CA THR A 73 4.88 9.72 -4.36
C THR A 73 5.62 8.40 -4.55
N PHE A 74 5.57 7.82 -5.74
CA PHE A 74 6.35 6.63 -6.06
C PHE A 74 7.85 6.84 -5.79
N ASN A 75 8.37 8.03 -6.09
CA ASN A 75 9.75 8.41 -5.77
C ASN A 75 10.06 8.33 -4.27
N GLN A 76 9.14 8.80 -3.42
CA GLN A 76 9.28 8.70 -1.95
C GLN A 76 9.29 7.24 -1.49
N VAL A 77 8.43 6.39 -2.06
CA VAL A 77 8.37 4.97 -1.73
C VAL A 77 9.67 4.24 -2.07
N VAL A 78 10.31 4.58 -3.20
CA VAL A 78 11.58 3.95 -3.62
C VAL A 78 12.78 4.44 -2.80
N GLN A 79 12.74 5.67 -2.29
CA GLN A 79 13.83 6.30 -1.54
C GLN A 79 13.84 5.96 -0.04
N THR A 80 12.75 5.40 0.48
CA THR A 80 12.60 5.05 1.90
C THR A 80 13.15 3.65 2.17
#